data_AF-A0A929JVL3-F1
#
_entry.id   AF-A0A929JVL3-F1
#
_cell.length_a   1.000
_cell.length_b   1.000
_cell.length_c   1.000
_cell.angle_alpha   90.00
_cell.angle_beta   90.00
_cell.angle_gamma   90.00
#
_symmetry.space_group_name_H-M   'P 1'
#
loop_
_entity.id
_entity.type
_entity.pdbx_description
1 polymer ?
#
loop_
_entity_poly.entity_id
_entity_poly.type
_entity_poly.pdbx_seq_one_letter_code
_entity_poly.pdbx_strand_id
1 'polypeptide(L)'
;MPSEELIAQIESKIDLAVLVSKYLPLQESRRALKGSCPFHEDSGLSLMVLPDKNAFKCFGCGKEGGPIAFLSMIENKTYQETVATLSTYLGLAERQSA
;
A
#
# COMPACT_ATOMS: atom_id res chain seq x y z
N MET A 1 15.01 -12.79 4.23
CA MET A 1 13.79 -12.26 4.87
C MET A 1 14.09 -10.81 5.20
N PRO A 2 13.31 -9.84 4.72
CA PRO A 2 13.55 -8.42 5.02
C PRO A 2 13.47 -8.20 6.52
N SER A 3 14.36 -7.39 7.08
CA SER A 3 14.36 -7.08 8.51
C SER A 3 13.05 -6.42 8.93
N GLU A 4 12.50 -6.80 10.09
CA GLU A 4 11.26 -6.20 10.63
C GLU A 4 11.39 -4.69 10.80
N GLU A 5 12.58 -4.20 11.17
CA GLU A 5 12.91 -2.77 11.23
C GLU A 5 12.78 -2.07 9.87
N LEU A 6 13.19 -2.71 8.78
CA LEU A 6 13.05 -2.14 7.44
C LEU A 6 11.57 -2.02 7.07
N ILE A 7 10.79 -3.07 7.33
CA ILE A 7 9.36 -3.09 7.07
C ILE A 7 8.68 -1.95 7.84
N ALA A 8 8.95 -1.82 9.14
CA ALA A 8 8.40 -0.76 9.96
C ALA A 8 8.79 0.64 9.47
N GLN A 9 10.04 0.84 9.03
CA GLN A 9 10.47 2.11 8.43
C GLN A 9 9.75 2.41 7.11
N ILE A 10 9.59 1.40 6.25
CA ILE A 10 8.85 1.55 4.99
C ILE A 10 7.40 1.90 5.28
N GLU A 11 6.73 1.16 6.17
CA GLU A 11 5.34 1.43 6.54
C GLU A 11 5.19 2.79 7.23
N SER A 12 6.17 3.25 8.00
CA SER A 12 6.10 4.58 8.63
C SER A 12 6.41 5.72 7.66
N LYS A 13 7.19 5.49 6.60
CA LYS A 13 7.52 6.51 5.60
C LYS A 13 6.57 6.55 4.42
N ILE A 14 5.94 5.42 4.09
CA ILE A 14 4.99 5.32 3.00
C ILE A 14 3.60 5.56 3.54
N ASP A 15 3.03 6.65 3.07
CA ASP A 15 1.63 6.95 3.30
C ASP A 15 0.78 6.16 2.29
N LEU A 16 0.03 5.16 2.77
CA LEU A 16 -0.85 4.35 1.93
C LEU A 16 -1.88 5.22 1.20
N ALA A 17 -2.34 6.32 1.82
CA ALA A 17 -3.21 7.28 1.18
C ALA A 17 -2.59 7.84 -0.11
N VAL A 18 -1.35 8.32 -0.02
CA VAL A 18 -0.60 8.88 -1.14
C VAL A 18 -0.30 7.80 -2.18
N LEU A 19 0.08 6.61 -1.72
CA LEU A 19 0.37 5.46 -2.57
C LEU A 19 -0.84 5.11 -3.44
N VAL A 20 -1.99 4.87 -2.81
CA VAL A 20 -3.23 4.51 -3.51
C VAL A 20 -3.71 5.66 -4.39
N SER A 21 -3.58 6.91 -3.93
CA SER A 21 -3.95 8.11 -4.70
C SER A 21 -3.16 8.28 -6.00
N LYS A 22 -1.98 7.64 -6.15
CA LYS A 22 -1.21 7.63 -7.41
C LYS A 22 -1.81 6.69 -8.45
N TYR A 23 -2.48 5.62 -8.02
CA TYR A 23 -3.05 4.62 -8.93
C TYR A 23 -4.51 4.91 -9.26
N LEU A 24 -5.25 5.49 -8.33
CA LEU A 24 -6.66 5.80 -8.51
C LEU A 24 -7.05 7.09 -7.77
N PRO A 25 -8.04 7.83 -8.28
CA PRO A 25 -8.55 9.00 -7.58
C PRO A 25 -9.23 8.57 -6.28
N LEU A 26 -8.71 9.06 -5.16
CA LEU A 26 -9.31 8.90 -3.84
C LEU A 26 -10.13 10.13 -3.48
N GLN A 27 -11.29 9.90 -2.89
CA GLN A 27 -12.11 10.93 -2.28
C GLN A 27 -11.87 10.96 -0.78
N GLU A 28 -11.40 12.10 -0.27
CA GLU A 28 -11.20 12.34 1.14
C GLU A 28 -12.54 12.38 1.87
N SER A 29 -12.70 11.57 2.92
CA SER A 29 -13.96 11.41 3.65
C SER A 29 -13.71 11.44 5.16
N ARG A 30 -13.64 12.65 5.74
CA ARG A 30 -13.43 12.99 7.16
C ARG A 30 -12.20 12.35 7.84
N ARG A 31 -12.15 11.03 7.96
CA ARG A 31 -11.10 10.25 8.65
C ARG A 31 -10.59 9.06 7.83
N ALA A 32 -11.18 8.83 6.66
CA ALA A 32 -10.80 7.77 5.73
C ALA A 32 -10.89 8.30 4.31
N LEU A 33 -10.19 7.66 3.38
CA LEU A 33 -10.32 7.92 1.95
C LEU A 33 -11.15 6.81 1.32
N LYS A 34 -11.98 7.16 0.34
CA LYS A 34 -12.76 6.18 -0.41
C LYS A 34 -12.38 6.21 -1.89
N GLY A 35 -12.33 5.06 -2.53
CA GLY A 35 -11.96 4.96 -3.94
C GLY A 35 -12.56 3.74 -4.63
N SER A 36 -12.44 3.73 -5.95
CA SER A 36 -12.76 2.56 -6.75
C SER A 36 -11.65 1.52 -6.59
N CYS A 37 -12.01 0.27 -6.34
CA CYS A 37 -11.03 -0.78 -6.14
C CYS A 37 -10.45 -1.22 -7.50
N PRO A 38 -9.12 -1.19 -7.72
CA PRO A 38 -8.53 -1.61 -8.98
C PRO A 38 -8.43 -3.14 -9.11
N PHE A 39 -8.72 -3.88 -8.04
CA PHE A 39 -8.58 -5.34 -7.98
C PHE A 39 -9.81 -6.11 -8.45
N HIS A 40 -10.93 -5.42 -8.70
CA HIS A 40 -12.13 -6.02 -9.28
C HIS A 40 -12.88 -4.94 -10.08
N GLU A 41 -13.42 -5.32 -11.22
CA GLU A 41 -14.32 -4.46 -11.99
C GLU A 41 -15.66 -4.37 -11.28
N ASP A 42 -15.79 -3.38 -10.39
CA ASP A 42 -17.05 -2.99 -9.80
C ASP A 42 -17.18 -1.48 -9.82
N SER A 43 -18.35 -0.99 -10.20
CA SER A 43 -18.62 0.46 -10.34
C SER A 43 -18.81 1.17 -9.00
N GLY A 44 -18.57 0.49 -7.87
CA GLY A 44 -18.68 1.03 -6.52
C GLY A 44 -17.37 1.61 -5.96
N LEU A 45 -17.51 2.66 -5.14
CA LEU A 45 -16.46 3.16 -4.23
C LEU A 45 -16.26 2.18 -3.07
N SER A 46 -15.73 1.00 -3.37
CA SER A 46 -15.65 -0.13 -2.45
C SER A 46 -14.35 -0.14 -1.62
N LEU A 47 -13.34 0.61 -2.03
CA LEU A 47 -12.07 0.72 -1.32
C LEU A 47 -12.16 1.82 -0.25
N MET A 48 -11.80 1.48 0.99
CA MET A 48 -11.63 2.42 2.08
C MET A 48 -10.18 2.38 2.57
N VAL A 49 -9.52 3.52 2.60
CA VAL A 49 -8.14 3.67 3.09
C VAL A 49 -8.19 4.46 4.39
N LEU A 50 -7.55 3.93 5.42
CA LEU A 50 -7.43 4.52 6.74
C LEU A 50 -6.00 5.03 6.91
N PRO A 51 -5.71 6.31 6.63
CA PRO A 51 -4.36 6.86 6.78
C PRO A 51 -3.87 6.77 8.23
N ASP A 52 -4.77 6.96 9.20
CA ASP A 52 -4.48 6.86 10.64
C ASP A 52 -3.93 5.49 11.07
N LYS A 53 -4.40 4.42 10.43
CA LYS A 53 -3.93 3.04 10.66
C LYS A 53 -2.96 2.56 9.59
N ASN A 54 -2.64 3.41 8.62
CA ASN A 54 -1.91 3.09 7.40
C ASN A 54 -2.35 1.78 6.72
N ALA A 55 -3.66 1.53 6.69
CA ALA A 55 -4.26 0.28 6.23
C ALA A 55 -5.40 0.54 5.24
N PHE A 56 -5.59 -0.37 4.28
CA PHE A 56 -6.74 -0.35 3.38
C PHE A 56 -7.64 -1.54 3.64
N LYS A 57 -8.92 -1.34 3.34
CA LYS A 57 -9.92 -2.40 3.33
C LYS A 57 -10.88 -2.16 2.18
N CYS A 58 -11.05 -3.17 1.33
CA CYS A 58 -12.04 -3.15 0.29
C CYS A 58 -13.26 -3.97 0.72
N PHE A 59 -14.42 -3.33 0.77
CA PHE A 59 -15.68 -3.97 1.13
C PHE A 59 -16.28 -4.82 -0.01
N GLY A 60 -15.82 -4.63 -1.25
CA GLY A 60 -16.27 -5.42 -2.41
C GLY A 60 -15.54 -6.76 -2.54
N CYS A 61 -14.21 -6.74 -2.49
CA CYS A 61 -13.40 -7.95 -2.66
C CYS A 61 -12.88 -8.56 -1.34
N GLY A 62 -13.09 -7.90 -0.20
CA GLY A 62 -12.60 -8.34 1.10
C GLY A 62 -11.08 -8.19 1.30
N LYS A 63 -10.36 -7.60 0.33
CA LYS A 63 -8.93 -7.37 0.44
C LYS A 63 -8.64 -6.32 1.51
N GLU A 64 -7.72 -6.64 2.39
CA GLU A 64 -7.19 -5.74 3.40
C GLU A 64 -5.67 -5.91 3.52
N GLY A 65 -5.01 -4.86 4.00
CA GLY A 65 -3.57 -4.88 4.20
C GLY A 65 -2.97 -3.49 4.33
N GLY A 66 -1.64 -3.44 4.39
CA GLY A 66 -0.86 -2.20 4.42
C GLY A 66 -0.41 -1.73 3.02
N PRO A 67 0.45 -0.69 2.97
CA PRO A 67 1.00 -0.15 1.72
C PRO A 67 1.77 -1.18 0.89
N ILE A 68 2.53 -2.05 1.56
CA ILE A 68 3.31 -3.10 0.89
C ILE A 68 2.38 -4.14 0.26
N ALA A 69 1.36 -4.58 1.00
CA ALA A 69 0.39 -5.53 0.49
C ALA A 69 -0.38 -4.97 -0.72
N PHE A 70 -0.77 -3.69 -0.66
CA PHE A 70 -1.42 -3.03 -1.79
C PHE A 70 -0.53 -3.01 -3.02
N LEU A 71 0.74 -2.59 -2.86
CA LEU A 71 1.67 -2.46 -3.99
C LEU A 71 2.06 -3.83 -4.57
N SER A 72 2.24 -4.82 -3.72
CA SER A 72 2.45 -6.22 -4.10
C SER A 72 1.30 -6.74 -4.96
N MET A 73 0.05 -6.46 -4.56
CA MET A 73 -1.12 -6.88 -5.32
C MET A 73 -1.29 -6.12 -6.64
N ILE A 74 -1.00 -4.81 -6.68
CA ILE A 74 -1.22 -3.99 -7.88
C ILE A 74 -0.14 -4.22 -8.94
N GLU A 75 1.12 -4.40 -8.51
CA GLU A 75 2.24 -4.71 -9.41
C GLU A 75 2.40 -6.22 -9.65
N ASN A 76 1.56 -7.07 -9.04
CA ASN A 76 1.72 -8.54 -9.06
C ASN A 76 3.13 -9.00 -8.65
N LYS A 77 3.74 -8.28 -7.70
CA LYS A 77 5.06 -8.59 -7.14
C LYS A 77 4.92 -9.36 -5.84
N THR A 78 5.92 -10.16 -5.51
CA THR A 78 5.98 -10.78 -4.19
C THR A 78 6.23 -9.73 -3.11
N TYR A 79 5.86 -10.03 -1.86
CA TYR A 79 6.09 -9.14 -0.71
C TYR A 79 7.56 -8.71 -0.61
N GLN A 80 8.50 -9.65 -0.81
CA GLN A 80 9.94 -9.37 -0.80
C GLN A 80 10.37 -8.39 -1.89
N GLU A 81 9.93 -8.59 -3.13
CA GLU A 81 10.28 -7.67 -4.23
C GLU A 81 9.67 -6.28 -4.05
N THR A 82 8.47 -6.24 -3.49
CA THR A 82 7.80 -4.99 -3.16
C THR A 82 8.58 -4.22 -2.09
N VAL A 83 8.98 -4.90 -1.02
CA VAL A 83 9.81 -4.31 0.04
C VAL A 83 11.15 -3.81 -0.52
N ALA A 84 11.81 -4.59 -1.38
CA ALA A 84 13.06 -4.17 -2.02
C ALA A 84 12.87 -2.94 -2.93
N THR A 85 11.79 -2.91 -3.70
CA THR A 85 11.43 -1.78 -4.57
C THR A 85 11.17 -0.52 -3.74
N LEU A 86 10.38 -0.65 -2.67
CA LEU A 86 10.03 0.47 -1.78
C LEU A 86 11.23 0.97 -0.97
N SER A 87 12.05 0.06 -0.45
CA SER A 87 13.32 0.38 0.21
C SER A 87 14.24 1.18 -0.71
N THR A 88 14.38 0.73 -1.97
CA THR A 88 15.16 1.43 -3.00
C THR A 88 14.58 2.81 -3.29
N TYR A 89 13.26 2.92 -3.43
CA TYR A 89 12.58 4.19 -3.70
C TYR A 89 12.74 5.21 -2.55
N LEU A 90 12.72 4.73 -1.31
CA LEU A 90 12.91 5.56 -0.10
C LEU A 90 14.39 5.85 0.20
N GLY A 91 15.32 5.26 -0.55
CA GLY A 91 16.76 5.31 -0.24
C GLY A 91 17.13 4.57 1.06
N LEU A 92 16.24 3.71 1.57
CA LEU A 92 16.47 2.82 2.70
C LEU A 92 17.21 1.54 2.28
N ALA A 93 17.82 1.54 1.08
CA ALA A 93 18.46 0.39 0.48
C ALA A 93 19.22 -0.38 1.56
N GLU A 94 18.73 -1.58 1.88
CA GLU A 94 19.58 -2.56 2.53
C GLU A 94 20.76 -2.69 1.59
N ARG A 95 21.91 -2.15 1.99
CA ARG A 95 23.17 -2.55 1.41
C ARG A 95 23.23 -4.05 1.66
N GLN A 96 22.78 -4.84 0.68
CA GLN A 96 23.32 -6.16 0.47
C GLN A 96 24.77 -5.93 0.07
N SER A 97 25.57 -5.67 1.09
CA SER A 97 27.02 -5.75 1.02
C SER A 97 27.28 -7.23 0.71
N ALA A 98 27.96 -7.43 -0.41
CA ALA A 98 28.30 -8.72 -1.01
C ALA A 98 28.86 -9.74 -0.02
#